data_AF-H3ZLU5-F1
#
_entry.id   AF-H3ZLU5-F1
#
_cell.length_a   1.000
_cell.length_b   1.000
_cell.length_c   1.000
_cell.angle_alpha   90.00
_cell.angle_beta   90.00
_cell.angle_gamma   90.00
#
_symmetry.space_group_name_H-M   'P 1'
#
loop_
_entity.id
_entity.type
_entity.pdbx_description
1 polymer ?
#
loop_
_entity_poly.entity_id
_entity_poly.type
_entity_poly.pdbx_seq_one_letter_code
_entity_poly.pdbx_strand_id
1 'polypeptide(L)'
;MAKFGLWYVKWDSSSGRYTSRLKTLNKSQATVEDFKERFDIAVVTTLGGFDAKNSGNGYEDGKELATFTKSIIGTGVEYYISMPYYPYDPSHENKSGRGNIDTGDYWLDWIDGVLAVNDPNLKGFYWELEYAWMFTDYQKGKNESVINPNALLDIADKIHDHGLEFIWIPSAHTYALENTDIWSTASLEAFDYIFVQSNYYMNSSDRYPYSYTEFKEWLATLKSMRSSKVHIEMEADECVLGMNGNCRNCGNQDACLKLASDYYLVQHDVLRRLDENLAYYFGVTLDVVDEVFDYYLKRMGVV
;
A
#
# COMPACT_ATOMS: atom_id res chain seq x y z
N MET A 1 -12.11 -14.52 -0.70
CA MET A 1 -11.71 -13.19 -0.22
C MET A 1 -10.22 -13.27 0.01
N ALA A 2 -9.44 -12.51 -0.72
CA ALA A 2 -7.99 -12.52 -0.58
C ALA A 2 -7.55 -11.44 0.41
N LYS A 3 -6.58 -11.78 1.28
CA LYS A 3 -5.97 -10.87 2.25
C LYS A 3 -4.57 -10.49 1.79
N PHE A 4 -4.38 -9.20 1.54
CA PHE A 4 -3.13 -8.61 1.11
C PHE A 4 -2.46 -7.97 2.33
N GLY A 5 -1.22 -8.36 2.62
CA GLY A 5 -0.43 -7.76 3.70
C GLY A 5 0.81 -7.06 3.15
N LEU A 6 1.13 -5.87 3.69
CA LEU A 6 2.38 -5.20 3.33
C LEU A 6 3.60 -5.95 3.89
N TRP A 7 4.62 -6.09 3.05
CA TRP A 7 5.92 -6.61 3.44
C TRP A 7 6.98 -5.51 3.31
N TYR A 8 7.33 -4.91 4.44
CA TYR A 8 8.26 -3.79 4.47
C TYR A 8 9.71 -4.23 4.29
N VAL A 9 10.40 -3.63 3.32
CA VAL A 9 11.83 -3.85 3.07
C VAL A 9 12.56 -2.52 3.00
N LYS A 10 13.86 -2.55 3.32
CA LYS A 10 14.71 -1.37 3.33
C LYS A 10 16.08 -1.63 2.76
N TRP A 11 16.49 -0.77 1.83
CA TRP A 11 17.85 -0.63 1.35
C TRP A 11 18.72 0.03 2.41
N ASP A 12 19.77 -0.67 2.82
CA ASP A 12 20.83 -0.13 3.64
C ASP A 12 22.02 0.22 2.75
N SER A 13 22.22 1.52 2.51
CA SER A 13 23.32 2.03 1.69
C SER A 13 24.70 1.74 2.28
N SER A 14 24.80 1.47 3.59
CA SER A 14 26.08 1.19 4.24
C SER A 14 26.55 -0.24 4.00
N SER A 15 25.63 -1.21 4.01
CA SER A 15 25.92 -2.60 3.69
C SER A 15 25.71 -2.94 2.21
N GLY A 16 25.06 -2.06 1.46
CA GLY A 16 24.73 -2.25 0.04
C GLY A 16 23.74 -3.40 -0.17
N ARG A 17 22.78 -3.57 0.75
CA ARG A 17 21.83 -4.69 0.73
C ARG A 17 20.46 -4.27 1.24
N TYR A 18 19.43 -4.98 0.77
CA TYR A 18 18.10 -4.92 1.35
C TYR A 18 18.00 -5.75 2.64
N THR A 19 17.09 -5.33 3.52
CA THR A 19 16.71 -6.03 4.75
C THR A 19 15.19 -6.05 4.89
N SER A 20 14.64 -7.12 5.47
CA SER A 20 13.23 -7.17 5.84
C SER A 20 13.03 -6.40 7.14
N ARG A 21 11.99 -5.59 7.21
CA ARG A 21 11.60 -4.84 8.41
C ARG A 21 10.50 -5.54 9.20
N LEU A 22 9.85 -6.54 8.62
CA LEU A 22 8.73 -7.25 9.21
C LEU A 22 9.15 -8.00 10.48
N LYS A 23 8.32 -7.92 11.52
CA LYS A 23 8.58 -8.43 12.86
C LYS A 23 7.37 -9.15 13.46
N THR A 24 7.66 -10.01 14.42
CA THR A 24 6.69 -10.57 15.37
C THR A 24 6.67 -9.72 16.66
N LEU A 25 5.70 -9.96 17.55
CA LEU A 25 5.54 -9.24 18.82
C LEU A 25 6.81 -9.23 19.69
N ASN A 26 7.57 -10.32 19.68
CA ASN A 26 8.84 -10.41 20.42
C ASN A 26 10.01 -9.65 19.74
N LYS A 27 9.73 -8.87 18.69
CA LYS A 27 10.67 -8.08 17.88
C LYS A 27 11.69 -8.90 17.09
N SER A 28 11.48 -10.20 16.95
CA SER A 28 12.24 -11.04 16.02
C SER A 28 11.81 -10.72 14.59
N GLN A 29 12.70 -10.93 13.62
CA GLN A 29 12.33 -10.82 12.22
C GLN A 29 11.28 -11.89 11.88
N ALA A 30 10.18 -11.48 11.27
CA ALA A 30 9.13 -12.40 10.87
C ALA A 30 9.56 -13.27 9.68
N THR A 31 9.05 -14.49 9.66
CA THR A 31 9.23 -15.47 8.59
C THR A 31 8.07 -15.41 7.59
N VAL A 32 8.21 -16.15 6.49
CA VAL A 32 7.14 -16.31 5.50
C VAL A 32 5.97 -17.07 6.11
N GLU A 33 6.24 -18.04 6.98
CA GLU A 33 5.24 -18.81 7.70
C GLU A 33 4.41 -17.92 8.64
N ASP A 34 5.05 -17.03 9.41
CA ASP A 34 4.35 -16.05 10.26
C ASP A 34 3.40 -15.16 9.42
N PHE A 35 3.84 -14.76 8.22
CA PHE A 35 3.02 -13.95 7.31
C PHE A 35 1.80 -14.73 6.79
N LYS A 36 1.99 -15.99 6.38
CA LYS A 36 0.95 -16.86 5.80
C LYS A 36 -0.17 -17.22 6.75
N GLU A 37 0.07 -17.16 8.05
CA GLU A 37 -0.99 -17.34 9.05
C GLU A 37 -2.06 -16.24 8.96
N ARG A 38 -1.73 -15.08 8.37
CA ARG A 38 -2.56 -13.86 8.39
C ARG A 38 -2.99 -13.42 7.00
N PHE A 39 -2.12 -13.59 6.00
CA PHE A 39 -2.31 -13.05 4.65
C PHE A 39 -2.08 -14.10 3.56
N ASP A 40 -2.81 -13.94 2.46
CA ASP A 40 -2.71 -14.81 1.29
C ASP A 40 -1.66 -14.30 0.29
N ILE A 41 -1.51 -12.98 0.20
CA ILE A 41 -0.68 -12.30 -0.81
C ILE A 41 0.16 -11.21 -0.13
N ALA A 42 1.44 -11.12 -0.52
CA ALA A 42 2.33 -10.06 -0.06
C ALA A 42 2.35 -8.86 -1.01
N VAL A 43 2.35 -7.65 -0.46
CA VAL A 43 2.63 -6.42 -1.19
C VAL A 43 3.95 -5.88 -0.67
N VAL A 44 5.04 -6.16 -1.39
CA VAL A 44 6.39 -5.74 -0.97
C VAL A 44 6.51 -4.24 -1.16
N THR A 45 6.88 -3.54 -0.09
CA THR A 45 6.89 -2.07 -0.07
C THR A 45 8.20 -1.49 0.46
N THR A 46 8.57 -0.36 -0.12
CA THR A 46 9.75 0.46 0.18
C THR A 46 9.37 1.86 0.66
N LEU A 47 8.19 2.01 1.29
CA LEU A 47 7.67 3.26 1.85
C LEU A 47 7.67 4.41 0.85
N GLY A 48 6.91 4.30 -0.24
CA GLY A 48 6.87 5.33 -1.29
C GLY A 48 8.14 5.41 -2.14
N GLY A 49 9.12 4.55 -1.89
CA GLY A 49 10.45 4.53 -2.49
C GLY A 49 11.56 5.10 -1.62
N PHE A 50 11.27 5.68 -0.44
CA PHE A 50 12.31 6.23 0.43
C PHE A 50 13.27 5.17 0.96
N ASP A 51 12.83 3.92 1.05
CA ASP A 51 13.62 2.78 1.48
C ASP A 51 14.10 1.90 0.30
N ALA A 52 13.93 2.33 -0.96
CA ALA A 52 14.42 1.61 -2.13
C ALA A 52 15.80 2.12 -2.58
N LYS A 53 16.68 1.22 -3.04
CA LYS A 53 17.93 1.57 -3.74
C LYS A 53 17.63 2.54 -4.88
N ASN A 54 18.39 3.64 -4.99
CA ASN A 54 18.29 4.57 -6.11
C ASN A 54 19.69 4.84 -6.67
N SER A 55 20.06 4.16 -7.74
CA SER A 55 21.30 4.41 -8.47
C SER A 55 21.12 5.31 -9.70
N GLY A 56 19.87 5.64 -10.04
CA GLY A 56 19.50 6.27 -11.31
C GLY A 56 19.41 5.28 -12.48
N ASN A 57 19.69 3.99 -12.26
CA ASN A 57 19.50 2.92 -13.24
C ASN A 57 18.32 2.05 -12.80
N GLY A 58 17.15 2.26 -13.42
CA GLY A 58 15.92 1.55 -13.07
C GLY A 58 16.08 0.03 -13.13
N TYR A 59 16.73 -0.49 -14.17
CA TYR A 59 16.96 -1.91 -14.37
C TYR A 59 17.76 -2.55 -13.24
N GLU A 60 18.92 -1.98 -12.89
CA GLU A 60 19.77 -2.54 -11.82
C GLU A 60 19.17 -2.32 -10.42
N ASP A 61 18.32 -1.32 -10.23
CA ASP A 61 17.62 -1.10 -8.96
C ASP A 61 16.46 -2.10 -8.79
N GLY A 62 15.63 -2.27 -9.81
CA GLY A 62 14.52 -3.23 -9.80
C GLY A 62 14.98 -4.68 -9.69
N LYS A 63 16.06 -5.05 -10.41
CA LYS A 63 16.67 -6.37 -10.32
C LYS A 63 17.20 -6.70 -8.93
N GLU A 64 17.78 -5.72 -8.24
CA GLU A 64 18.28 -5.90 -6.88
C GLU A 64 17.14 -6.19 -5.90
N LEU A 65 16.06 -5.39 -5.97
CA LEU A 65 14.89 -5.61 -5.13
C LEU A 65 14.23 -6.97 -5.41
N ALA A 66 14.07 -7.35 -6.68
CA ALA A 66 13.48 -8.63 -7.07
C ALA A 66 14.33 -9.82 -6.60
N THR A 67 15.66 -9.73 -6.73
CA THR A 67 16.58 -10.76 -6.24
C THR A 67 16.46 -10.94 -4.73
N PHE A 68 16.42 -9.83 -3.98
CA PHE A 68 16.22 -9.87 -2.53
C PHE A 68 14.85 -10.45 -2.17
N THR A 69 13.78 -9.95 -2.78
CA THR A 69 12.40 -10.37 -2.52
C THR A 69 12.22 -11.87 -2.72
N LYS A 70 12.71 -12.39 -3.86
CA LYS A 70 12.73 -13.83 -4.13
C LYS A 70 13.48 -14.62 -3.05
N SER A 71 14.56 -14.09 -2.50
CA SER A 71 15.35 -14.77 -1.47
C SER A 71 14.64 -14.84 -0.11
N ILE A 72 13.80 -13.85 0.21
CA ILE A 72 13.12 -13.78 1.51
C ILE A 72 11.70 -14.37 1.49
N ILE A 73 10.96 -14.21 0.40
CA ILE A 73 9.61 -14.77 0.24
C ILE A 73 9.70 -16.23 -0.25
N GLY A 74 10.73 -16.55 -1.04
CA GLY A 74 10.93 -17.89 -1.59
C GLY A 74 9.75 -18.34 -2.44
N THR A 75 9.33 -19.59 -2.26
CA THR A 75 8.15 -20.18 -2.92
C THR A 75 6.91 -20.17 -2.03
N GLY A 76 6.90 -19.37 -0.97
CA GLY A 76 5.91 -19.50 0.09
C GLY A 76 4.61 -18.73 -0.17
N VAL A 77 4.70 -17.56 -0.82
CA VAL A 77 3.61 -16.59 -0.96
C VAL A 77 3.72 -15.89 -2.32
N GLU A 78 2.58 -15.72 -2.98
CA GLU A 78 2.47 -14.90 -4.18
C GLU A 78 2.59 -13.41 -3.80
N TYR A 79 3.24 -12.59 -4.62
CA TYR A 79 3.53 -11.20 -4.23
C TYR A 79 3.48 -10.18 -5.36
N TYR A 80 3.12 -8.95 -5.00
CA TYR A 80 3.39 -7.75 -5.81
C TYR A 80 4.67 -7.11 -5.32
N ILE A 81 5.50 -6.66 -6.24
CA ILE A 81 6.76 -5.97 -5.93
C ILE A 81 6.62 -4.47 -6.14
N SER A 82 7.23 -3.68 -5.25
CA SER A 82 7.13 -2.23 -5.35
C SER A 82 7.77 -1.68 -6.63
N MET A 83 7.08 -0.68 -7.18
CA MET A 83 7.60 0.31 -8.12
C MET A 83 7.74 1.62 -7.34
N PRO A 84 8.93 1.90 -6.81
CA PRO A 84 9.13 3.05 -5.94
C PRO A 84 8.99 4.35 -6.74
N TYR A 85 8.33 5.34 -6.16
CA TYR A 85 8.13 6.63 -6.83
C TYR A 85 9.18 7.67 -6.41
N TYR A 86 9.38 7.86 -5.10
CA TYR A 86 10.32 8.84 -4.55
C TYR A 86 11.74 8.29 -4.47
N PRO A 87 12.78 9.11 -4.72
CA PRO A 87 14.16 8.69 -4.56
C PRO A 87 14.45 8.32 -3.09
N TYR A 88 15.49 7.50 -2.88
CA TYR A 88 16.01 7.28 -1.54
C TYR A 88 16.40 8.62 -0.92
N ASP A 89 15.67 9.02 0.11
CA ASP A 89 15.93 10.25 0.85
C ASP A 89 15.68 9.98 2.34
N PRO A 90 16.74 9.87 3.17
CA PRO A 90 16.61 9.70 4.60
C PRO A 90 15.81 10.82 5.28
N SER A 91 15.83 12.03 4.71
CA SER A 91 15.09 13.19 5.21
C SER A 91 13.63 13.22 4.75
N HIS A 92 13.29 12.43 3.73
CA HIS A 92 11.98 12.42 3.08
C HIS A 92 11.54 13.81 2.56
N GLU A 93 12.50 14.70 2.25
CA GLU A 93 12.24 16.06 1.78
C GLU A 93 12.06 16.12 0.26
N ASN A 94 12.77 15.26 -0.50
CA ASN A 94 12.65 15.21 -1.94
C ASN A 94 11.38 14.46 -2.38
N LYS A 95 10.42 15.21 -2.89
CA LYS A 95 9.14 14.71 -3.40
C LYS A 95 9.07 14.66 -4.93
N SER A 96 10.22 14.76 -5.59
CA SER A 96 10.32 14.54 -7.04
C SER A 96 10.24 13.04 -7.35
N GLY A 97 9.76 12.67 -8.54
CA GLY A 97 9.82 11.29 -9.01
C GLY A 97 11.27 10.84 -9.29
N ARG A 98 11.55 9.53 -9.16
CA ARG A 98 12.87 8.92 -9.45
C ARG A 98 13.34 9.09 -10.90
N GLY A 99 12.42 9.28 -11.82
CA GLY A 99 12.69 9.43 -13.23
C GLY A 99 11.94 10.58 -13.86
N ASN A 100 11.89 10.56 -15.18
CA ASN A 100 11.10 11.51 -15.93
C ASN A 100 9.61 11.16 -15.79
N ILE A 101 8.85 12.06 -15.16
CA ILE A 101 7.40 11.91 -14.95
C ILE A 101 6.59 11.96 -16.26
N ASP A 102 7.18 12.46 -17.36
CA ASP A 102 6.52 12.57 -18.66
C ASP A 102 6.62 11.31 -19.52
N THR A 103 7.69 10.52 -19.34
CA THR A 103 7.99 9.34 -20.17
C THR A 103 7.98 8.03 -19.37
N GLY A 104 8.23 8.11 -18.07
CA GLY A 104 8.24 6.95 -17.19
C GLY A 104 9.46 6.03 -17.33
N ASP A 105 10.50 6.45 -18.07
CA ASP A 105 11.62 5.61 -18.49
C ASP A 105 12.29 4.82 -17.34
N TYR A 106 12.49 5.46 -16.19
CA TYR A 106 13.08 4.79 -15.02
C TYR A 106 12.24 3.59 -14.56
N TRP A 107 10.92 3.73 -14.58
CA TRP A 107 10.01 2.67 -14.14
C TRP A 107 9.85 1.57 -15.20
N LEU A 108 9.94 1.92 -16.49
CA LEU A 108 9.99 0.93 -17.57
C LEU A 108 11.26 0.07 -17.46
N ASP A 109 12.42 0.70 -17.24
CA ASP A 109 13.67 -0.01 -16.97
C ASP A 109 13.58 -0.85 -15.69
N TRP A 110 12.93 -0.33 -14.64
CA TRP A 110 12.70 -1.06 -13.39
C TRP A 110 11.93 -2.35 -13.61
N ILE A 111 10.85 -2.31 -14.40
CA ILE A 111 10.08 -3.50 -14.79
C ILE A 111 11.00 -4.52 -15.47
N ASP A 112 11.82 -4.10 -16.44
CA ASP A 112 12.76 -5.01 -17.11
C ASP A 112 13.76 -5.63 -16.13
N GLY A 113 14.21 -4.86 -15.14
CA GLY A 113 15.09 -5.32 -14.07
C GLY A 113 14.45 -6.40 -13.21
N VAL A 114 13.21 -6.19 -12.78
CA VAL A 114 12.42 -7.17 -12.03
C VAL A 114 12.20 -8.43 -12.85
N LEU A 115 11.77 -8.29 -14.11
CA LEU A 115 11.46 -9.42 -15.01
C LEU A 115 12.70 -10.24 -15.38
N ALA A 116 13.91 -9.67 -15.31
CA ALA A 116 15.15 -10.40 -15.46
C ALA A 116 15.37 -11.44 -14.33
N VAL A 117 14.67 -11.31 -13.21
CA VAL A 117 14.65 -12.29 -12.12
C VAL A 117 13.43 -13.20 -12.31
N ASN A 118 13.65 -14.37 -12.91
CA ASN A 118 12.58 -15.36 -13.11
C ASN A 118 12.07 -15.89 -11.75
N ASP A 119 10.90 -15.44 -11.32
CA ASP A 119 10.21 -15.87 -10.10
C ASP A 119 8.74 -16.20 -10.39
N PRO A 120 8.31 -17.47 -10.25
CA PRO A 120 6.93 -17.86 -10.53
C PRO A 120 5.90 -17.31 -9.53
N ASN A 121 6.32 -16.74 -8.39
CA ASN A 121 5.40 -16.19 -7.39
C ASN A 121 5.13 -14.69 -7.58
N LEU A 122 5.79 -14.04 -8.54
CA LEU A 122 5.52 -12.65 -8.89
C LEU A 122 4.12 -12.57 -9.52
N LYS A 123 3.20 -11.89 -8.82
CA LYS A 123 1.86 -11.53 -9.34
C LYS A 123 1.91 -10.30 -10.22
N GLY A 124 2.81 -9.39 -9.89
CA GLY A 124 3.00 -8.16 -10.64
C GLY A 124 3.53 -7.04 -9.76
N PHE A 125 3.06 -5.82 -9.98
CA PHE A 125 3.71 -4.62 -9.47
C PHE A 125 2.78 -3.78 -8.59
N TYR A 126 3.36 -3.08 -7.62
CA TYR A 126 2.68 -2.14 -6.75
C TYR A 126 3.21 -0.72 -6.97
N TRP A 127 2.35 0.20 -7.42
CA TRP A 127 2.68 1.61 -7.58
C TRP A 127 2.70 2.34 -6.24
N GLU A 128 3.89 2.72 -5.75
CA GLU A 128 4.03 3.28 -4.39
C GLU A 128 3.73 4.78 -4.27
N LEU A 129 3.27 5.44 -5.34
CA LEU A 129 2.82 6.83 -5.22
C LEU A 129 1.44 6.85 -4.56
N GLU A 130 1.37 7.03 -3.24
CA GLU A 130 0.11 7.06 -2.48
C GLU A 130 -0.76 8.32 -2.73
N TYR A 131 -0.43 9.11 -3.76
CA TYR A 131 -1.07 10.39 -4.04
C TYR A 131 -2.24 10.26 -5.01
N ALA A 132 -3.47 10.35 -4.49
CA ALA A 132 -4.68 10.17 -5.27
C ALA A 132 -5.00 11.28 -6.28
N TRP A 133 -4.18 12.34 -6.40
CA TRP A 133 -4.38 13.45 -7.34
C TRP A 133 -3.26 13.57 -8.38
N MET A 134 -2.50 12.50 -8.62
CA MET A 134 -1.30 12.52 -9.45
C MET A 134 -1.51 13.04 -10.89
N PHE A 135 -2.66 12.82 -11.51
CA PHE A 135 -2.96 13.30 -12.87
C PHE A 135 -3.60 14.67 -12.86
N THR A 136 -4.56 14.87 -11.96
CA THR A 136 -5.25 16.15 -11.81
C THR A 136 -4.25 17.27 -11.52
N ASP A 137 -3.23 16.98 -10.73
CA ASP A 137 -2.18 17.95 -10.41
C ASP A 137 -1.03 17.98 -11.42
N TYR A 138 -0.77 16.89 -12.14
CA TYR A 138 0.08 16.92 -13.33
C TYR A 138 -0.44 17.93 -14.36
N GLN A 139 -1.74 17.89 -14.65
CA GLN A 139 -2.40 18.82 -15.59
C GLN A 139 -2.34 20.29 -15.13
N LYS A 140 -2.15 20.54 -13.83
CA LYS A 140 -1.95 21.88 -13.27
C LYS A 140 -0.48 22.32 -13.28
N GLY A 141 0.44 21.49 -13.76
CA GLY A 141 1.87 21.78 -13.80
C GLY A 141 2.56 21.71 -12.44
N LYS A 142 2.06 20.87 -11.51
CA LYS A 142 2.84 20.54 -10.31
C LYS A 142 4.00 19.61 -10.68
N ASN A 143 5.08 19.67 -9.91
CA ASN A 143 6.29 18.87 -10.16
C ASN A 143 6.51 17.75 -9.12
N GLU A 144 5.80 17.78 -8.00
CA GLU A 144 5.92 16.80 -6.92
C GLU A 144 4.73 15.85 -6.94
N SER A 145 4.96 14.57 -6.66
CA SER A 145 3.89 13.56 -6.49
C SER A 145 2.95 13.39 -7.71
N VAL A 146 3.44 13.58 -8.94
CA VAL A 146 2.63 13.56 -10.17
C VAL A 146 3.25 12.70 -11.27
N ILE A 147 2.45 12.18 -12.19
CA ILE A 147 2.93 11.49 -13.39
C ILE A 147 2.04 11.82 -14.57
N ASN A 148 2.61 11.88 -15.77
CA ASN A 148 1.83 11.97 -16.99
C ASN A 148 0.93 10.71 -17.10
N PRO A 149 -0.40 10.87 -17.29
CA PRO A 149 -1.30 9.73 -17.45
C PRO A 149 -0.87 8.75 -18.55
N ASN A 150 -0.34 9.25 -19.67
CA ASN A 150 0.11 8.39 -20.77
C ASN A 150 1.33 7.56 -20.37
N ALA A 151 2.27 8.14 -19.62
CA ALA A 151 3.43 7.39 -19.13
C ALA A 151 3.01 6.27 -18.16
N LEU A 152 1.99 6.50 -17.33
CA LEU A 152 1.46 5.43 -16.46
C LEU A 152 0.76 4.34 -17.28
N LEU A 153 0.01 4.71 -18.32
CA LEU A 153 -0.62 3.73 -19.21
C LEU A 153 0.44 2.90 -19.96
N ASP A 154 1.51 3.51 -20.45
CA ASP A 154 2.62 2.79 -21.08
C ASP A 154 3.30 1.81 -20.10
N ILE A 155 3.44 2.21 -18.82
CA ILE A 155 3.91 1.35 -17.73
C ILE A 155 2.96 0.18 -17.51
N ALA A 156 1.65 0.44 -17.43
CA ALA A 156 0.63 -0.58 -17.22
C ALA A 156 0.58 -1.59 -18.38
N ASP A 157 0.58 -1.10 -19.62
CA ASP A 157 0.61 -1.94 -20.83
C ASP A 157 1.82 -2.88 -20.81
N LYS A 158 3.01 -2.38 -20.45
CA LYS A 158 4.20 -3.21 -20.31
C LYS A 158 4.02 -4.30 -19.25
N ILE A 159 3.39 -4.01 -18.12
CA ILE A 159 3.12 -5.01 -17.07
C ILE A 159 2.12 -6.06 -17.57
N HIS A 160 1.01 -5.61 -18.17
CA HIS A 160 -0.07 -6.46 -18.66
C HIS A 160 0.34 -7.33 -19.85
N ASP A 161 1.22 -6.85 -20.73
CA ASP A 161 1.79 -7.63 -21.84
C ASP A 161 2.58 -8.86 -21.36
N HIS A 162 3.04 -8.83 -20.11
CA HIS A 162 3.70 -9.96 -19.45
C HIS A 162 2.73 -10.85 -18.65
N GLY A 163 1.42 -10.59 -18.71
CA GLY A 163 0.39 -11.32 -17.98
C GLY A 163 0.42 -11.10 -16.46
N LEU A 164 1.05 -10.01 -16.02
CA LEU A 164 1.16 -9.61 -14.62
C LEU A 164 0.12 -8.54 -14.29
N GLU A 165 -0.17 -8.37 -13.00
CA GLU A 165 -1.15 -7.41 -12.50
C GLU A 165 -0.48 -6.12 -11.99
N PHE A 166 -1.20 -5.00 -12.00
CA PHE A 166 -0.72 -3.72 -11.49
C PHE A 166 -1.67 -3.18 -10.41
N ILE A 167 -1.15 -2.90 -9.22
CA ILE A 167 -1.97 -2.45 -8.08
C ILE A 167 -1.54 -1.09 -7.53
N TRP A 168 -2.48 -0.44 -6.84
CA TRP A 168 -2.26 0.88 -6.24
C TRP A 168 -2.94 0.99 -4.87
N ILE A 169 -2.30 1.67 -3.92
CA ILE A 169 -2.82 1.90 -2.56
C ILE A 169 -2.83 3.41 -2.25
N PRO A 170 -3.72 4.20 -2.88
CA PRO A 170 -3.77 5.64 -2.67
C PRO A 170 -4.40 6.05 -1.36
N SER A 171 -3.95 7.18 -0.82
CA SER A 171 -4.70 7.92 0.18
C SER A 171 -5.69 8.87 -0.48
N ALA A 172 -6.99 8.66 -0.22
CA ALA A 172 -8.05 9.55 -0.71
C ALA A 172 -8.98 10.01 0.42
N HIS A 173 -8.75 11.25 0.79
CA HIS A 173 -9.39 11.96 1.88
C HIS A 173 -10.90 12.21 1.63
N THR A 174 -11.69 12.31 2.69
CA THR A 174 -13.16 12.39 2.62
C THR A 174 -13.73 13.48 1.74
N TYR A 175 -13.27 14.73 1.91
CA TYR A 175 -13.88 15.89 1.25
C TYR A 175 -13.57 15.99 -0.24
N ALA A 176 -12.65 15.17 -0.74
CA ALA A 176 -12.15 15.25 -2.11
C ALA A 176 -12.11 13.89 -2.79
N LEU A 177 -12.72 12.86 -2.21
CA LEU A 177 -12.77 11.52 -2.78
C LEU A 177 -13.24 11.59 -4.25
N GLU A 178 -14.36 12.27 -4.51
CA GLU A 178 -14.94 12.51 -5.86
C GLU A 178 -14.02 13.30 -6.82
N ASN A 179 -13.04 14.03 -6.29
CA ASN A 179 -12.09 14.84 -7.06
C ASN A 179 -10.71 14.17 -7.17
N THR A 180 -10.61 12.88 -6.83
CA THR A 180 -9.38 12.09 -6.98
C THR A 180 -9.33 11.40 -8.34
N ASP A 181 -8.14 10.99 -8.72
CA ASP A 181 -7.87 10.21 -9.91
C ASP A 181 -8.21 8.73 -9.75
N ILE A 182 -8.69 8.27 -8.59
CA ILE A 182 -9.08 6.85 -8.34
C ILE A 182 -10.02 6.32 -9.41
N TRP A 183 -10.97 7.15 -9.84
CA TRP A 183 -11.97 6.78 -10.86
C TRP A 183 -11.72 7.41 -12.21
N SER A 184 -10.55 8.03 -12.41
CA SER A 184 -10.17 8.47 -13.75
C SER A 184 -10.08 7.26 -14.68
N THR A 185 -10.38 7.46 -15.97
CA THR A 185 -10.23 6.43 -16.99
C THR A 185 -8.82 5.84 -16.96
N ALA A 186 -7.79 6.70 -16.86
CA ALA A 186 -6.40 6.27 -16.79
C ALA A 186 -6.12 5.34 -15.60
N SER A 187 -6.59 5.65 -14.39
CA SER A 187 -6.40 4.75 -13.23
C SER A 187 -7.14 3.42 -13.38
N LEU A 188 -8.38 3.46 -13.89
CA LEU A 188 -9.19 2.25 -14.03
C LEU A 188 -8.74 1.36 -15.21
N GLU A 189 -8.03 1.92 -16.18
CA GLU A 189 -7.35 1.17 -17.25
C GLU A 189 -6.02 0.60 -16.74
N ALA A 190 -5.21 1.40 -16.04
CA ALA A 190 -3.89 1.00 -15.58
C ALA A 190 -3.90 -0.08 -14.48
N PHE A 191 -4.74 0.08 -13.46
CA PHE A 191 -4.68 -0.78 -12.26
C PHE A 191 -5.73 -1.88 -12.28
N ASP A 192 -5.33 -3.08 -11.86
CA ASP A 192 -6.21 -4.23 -11.62
C ASP A 192 -6.91 -4.12 -10.27
N TYR A 193 -6.20 -3.62 -9.25
CA TYR A 193 -6.75 -3.33 -7.92
C TYR A 193 -6.30 -1.96 -7.41
N ILE A 194 -7.24 -1.22 -6.83
CA ILE A 194 -7.01 0.06 -6.15
C ILE A 194 -7.54 -0.05 -4.72
N PHE A 195 -6.64 -0.11 -3.73
CA PHE A 195 -6.98 -0.20 -2.31
C PHE A 195 -6.89 1.18 -1.66
N VAL A 196 -8.04 1.82 -1.45
CA VAL A 196 -8.10 3.22 -1.06
C VAL A 196 -7.98 3.36 0.47
N GLN A 197 -6.95 4.08 0.91
CA GLN A 197 -6.74 4.45 2.31
C GLN A 197 -7.64 5.64 2.67
N SER A 198 -8.46 5.48 3.71
CA SER A 198 -9.36 6.53 4.17
C SER A 198 -8.70 7.58 5.06
N ASN A 199 -7.51 7.25 5.62
CA ASN A 199 -6.86 7.94 6.73
C ASN A 199 -7.78 8.13 7.95
N TYR A 200 -8.74 7.22 8.16
CA TYR A 200 -9.60 7.23 9.35
C TYR A 200 -8.83 6.90 10.63
N TYR A 201 -7.79 6.07 10.54
CA TYR A 201 -6.97 5.66 11.68
C TYR A 201 -5.91 6.70 12.06
N MET A 202 -5.18 7.20 11.06
CA MET A 202 -4.13 8.20 11.26
C MET A 202 -4.64 9.65 11.26
N ASN A 203 -3.77 10.57 11.72
CA ASN A 203 -3.84 12.04 11.53
C ASN A 203 -4.85 12.83 12.39
N SER A 204 -4.55 14.11 12.67
CA SER A 204 -5.35 14.98 13.55
C SER A 204 -6.69 15.37 12.92
N SER A 205 -7.72 15.45 13.76
CA SER A 205 -9.17 15.51 13.51
C SER A 205 -9.73 16.50 12.48
N ASP A 206 -8.91 17.38 11.91
CA ASP A 206 -9.41 18.56 11.21
C ASP A 206 -9.49 18.39 9.68
N ARG A 207 -9.02 17.26 9.13
CA ARG A 207 -8.86 17.06 7.67
C ARG A 207 -9.49 15.81 7.05
N TYR A 208 -9.87 14.79 7.82
CA TYR A 208 -10.20 13.44 7.32
C TYR A 208 -11.46 12.89 8.01
N PRO A 209 -12.08 11.75 7.62
CA PRO A 209 -13.23 11.24 8.37
C PRO A 209 -12.84 11.12 9.83
N TYR A 210 -13.55 11.85 10.68
CA TYR A 210 -13.20 11.97 12.09
C TYR A 210 -14.15 11.14 12.95
N SER A 211 -15.38 10.96 12.48
CA SER A 211 -16.41 10.17 13.14
C SER A 211 -16.71 8.87 12.38
N TYR A 212 -17.26 7.90 13.12
CA TYR A 212 -17.75 6.64 12.55
C TYR A 212 -18.85 6.86 11.50
N THR A 213 -19.67 7.91 11.65
CA THR A 213 -20.72 8.24 10.67
C THR A 213 -20.13 8.71 9.35
N GLU A 214 -19.18 9.65 9.39
CA GLU A 214 -18.50 10.10 8.16
C GLU A 214 -17.71 8.98 7.51
N PHE A 215 -17.17 8.05 8.28
CA PHE A 215 -16.47 6.90 7.71
C PHE A 215 -17.43 5.95 6.98
N LYS A 216 -18.65 5.73 7.50
CA LYS A 216 -19.71 5.02 6.78
C LYS A 216 -20.10 5.72 5.49
N GLU A 217 -20.28 7.04 5.54
CA GLU A 217 -20.61 7.84 4.36
C GLU A 217 -19.49 7.77 3.32
N TRP A 218 -18.24 7.87 3.76
CA TRP A 218 -17.07 7.71 2.89
C TRP A 218 -17.04 6.35 2.19
N LEU A 219 -17.23 5.25 2.93
CA LEU A 219 -17.26 3.91 2.32
C LEU A 219 -18.46 3.75 1.36
N ALA A 220 -19.61 4.31 1.71
CA ALA A 220 -20.78 4.30 0.84
C ALA A 220 -20.50 5.05 -0.47
N THR A 221 -19.85 6.21 -0.41
CA THR A 221 -19.41 6.97 -1.59
C THR A 221 -18.39 6.17 -2.41
N LEU A 222 -17.37 5.60 -1.76
CA LEU A 222 -16.35 4.78 -2.42
C LEU A 222 -16.99 3.66 -3.25
N LYS A 223 -18.00 2.98 -2.69
CA LYS A 223 -18.68 1.86 -3.32
C LYS A 223 -19.81 2.26 -4.27
N SER A 224 -20.28 3.51 -4.24
CA SER A 224 -21.33 4.00 -5.15
C SER A 224 -20.90 4.00 -6.62
N MET A 225 -19.60 4.06 -6.89
CA MET A 225 -19.00 4.05 -8.23
C MET A 225 -18.99 2.66 -8.89
N ARG A 226 -19.35 1.59 -8.15
CA ARG A 226 -19.57 0.22 -8.65
C ARG A 226 -18.44 -0.40 -9.50
N SER A 227 -17.19 -0.03 -9.24
CA SER A 227 -16.03 -0.72 -9.83
C SER A 227 -15.64 -1.93 -8.99
N SER A 228 -15.44 -3.09 -9.64
CA SER A 228 -14.90 -4.29 -8.99
C SER A 228 -13.40 -4.19 -8.67
N LYS A 229 -12.72 -3.15 -9.19
CA LYS A 229 -11.28 -2.90 -8.97
C LYS A 229 -11.01 -2.11 -7.69
N VAL A 230 -12.00 -1.38 -7.19
CA VAL A 230 -11.81 -0.40 -6.10
C VAL A 230 -12.26 -0.99 -4.77
N HIS A 231 -11.32 -1.09 -3.84
CA HIS A 231 -11.48 -1.68 -2.51
C HIS A 231 -11.06 -0.70 -1.42
N ILE A 232 -11.50 -0.96 -0.19
CA ILE A 232 -11.02 -0.24 0.99
C ILE A 232 -9.72 -0.87 1.49
N GLU A 233 -8.77 -0.05 1.91
CA GLU A 233 -7.59 -0.45 2.68
C GLU A 233 -7.89 -0.31 4.20
N MET A 234 -7.39 -1.23 5.02
CA MET A 234 -7.59 -1.26 6.46
C MET A 234 -6.30 -1.02 7.26
N GLU A 235 -6.26 0.16 7.89
CA GLU A 235 -5.06 0.67 8.52
C GLU A 235 -4.99 0.39 10.03
N ALA A 236 -3.81 -0.01 10.51
CA ALA A 236 -3.48 -0.07 11.94
C ALA A 236 -1.96 0.06 12.16
N ASP A 237 -1.49 0.26 13.39
CA ASP A 237 -0.06 0.19 13.69
C ASP A 237 0.20 -0.24 15.14
N GLU A 238 1.45 -0.20 15.57
CA GLU A 238 1.85 -0.67 16.89
C GLU A 238 1.22 0.11 18.07
N CYS A 239 0.52 1.24 17.86
CA CYS A 239 -0.29 1.87 18.90
C CYS A 239 -1.39 0.93 19.42
N VAL A 240 -1.90 -0.01 18.60
CA VAL A 240 -2.87 -1.02 19.06
C VAL A 240 -2.27 -2.04 20.02
N LEU A 241 -0.93 -2.14 20.05
CA LEU A 241 -0.16 -2.97 20.97
C LEU A 241 0.42 -2.15 22.15
N GLY A 242 -0.01 -0.90 22.31
CA GLY A 242 0.48 0.00 23.35
C GLY A 242 1.88 0.58 23.07
N MET A 243 2.34 0.56 21.83
CA MET A 243 3.62 1.14 21.41
C MET A 243 3.42 2.46 20.63
N ASN A 244 4.46 2.94 19.96
CA ASN A 244 4.41 4.17 19.16
C ASN A 244 4.00 3.89 17.72
N GLY A 245 3.31 4.84 17.09
CA GLY A 245 2.81 4.78 15.73
C GLY A 245 2.10 6.07 15.32
N ASN A 246 1.32 5.99 14.26
CA ASN A 246 0.58 7.04 13.57
C ASN A 246 -0.91 7.12 13.92
N CYS A 247 -1.44 6.18 14.73
CA CYS A 247 -2.78 6.29 15.27
C CYS A 247 -3.04 7.70 15.82
N ARG A 248 -4.15 8.33 15.43
CA ARG A 248 -4.50 9.69 15.90
C ARG A 248 -4.64 9.83 17.41
N ASN A 249 -4.91 8.72 18.10
CA ASN A 249 -5.03 8.62 19.54
C ASN A 249 -3.87 7.80 20.15
N CYS A 250 -2.70 7.76 19.49
CA CYS A 250 -1.57 7.01 20.00
C CYS A 250 -1.21 7.44 21.43
N GLY A 251 -0.91 6.46 22.29
CA GLY A 251 -0.85 6.63 23.75
C GLY A 251 -2.14 6.21 24.47
N ASN A 252 -3.25 6.00 23.74
CA ASN A 252 -4.45 5.33 24.23
C ASN A 252 -4.74 4.09 23.35
N GLN A 253 -4.27 2.93 23.82
CA GLN A 253 -4.39 1.65 23.11
C GLN A 253 -5.84 1.31 22.75
N ASP A 254 -6.77 1.42 23.72
CA ASP A 254 -8.19 1.11 23.50
C ASP A 254 -8.82 1.99 22.42
N ALA A 255 -8.44 3.27 22.36
CA ALA A 255 -8.93 4.18 21.33
C ALA A 255 -8.40 3.80 19.95
N CYS A 256 -7.13 3.39 19.83
CA CYS A 256 -6.56 2.92 18.58
C CYS A 256 -7.17 1.58 18.13
N LEU A 257 -7.38 0.63 19.05
CA LEU A 257 -8.07 -0.62 18.78
C LEU A 257 -9.50 -0.38 18.29
N LYS A 258 -10.22 0.58 18.89
CA LYS A 258 -11.53 0.98 18.42
C LYS A 258 -11.50 1.52 16.99
N LEU A 259 -10.58 2.43 16.68
CA LEU A 259 -10.46 3.00 15.33
C LEU A 259 -10.09 1.95 14.28
N ALA A 260 -9.11 1.09 14.57
CA ALA A 260 -8.71 0.03 13.65
C ALA A 260 -9.82 -1.01 13.44
N SER A 261 -10.55 -1.39 14.51
CA SER A 261 -11.68 -2.33 14.37
C SER A 261 -12.92 -1.71 13.71
N ASP A 262 -13.05 -0.38 13.68
CA ASP A 262 -14.13 0.30 12.97
C ASP A 262 -14.08 0.02 11.45
N TYR A 263 -12.93 -0.33 10.86
CA TYR A 263 -12.83 -0.79 9.46
C TYR A 263 -13.67 -2.04 9.17
N TYR A 264 -13.75 -2.98 10.11
CA TYR A 264 -14.58 -4.17 9.94
C TYR A 264 -16.06 -3.84 10.12
N LEU A 265 -16.38 -3.03 11.12
CA LEU A 265 -17.76 -2.67 11.46
C LEU A 265 -18.39 -1.78 10.38
N VAL A 266 -17.64 -0.81 9.84
CA VAL A 266 -18.14 0.06 8.78
C VAL A 266 -18.50 -0.75 7.53
N GLN A 267 -17.69 -1.75 7.18
CA GLN A 267 -17.98 -2.66 6.07
C GLN A 267 -19.23 -3.47 6.35
N HIS A 268 -19.39 -4.00 7.57
CA HIS A 268 -20.60 -4.72 7.95
C HIS A 268 -21.85 -3.83 7.93
N ASP A 269 -21.75 -2.58 8.37
CA ASP A 269 -22.88 -1.64 8.39
C ASP A 269 -23.29 -1.18 7.00
N VAL A 270 -22.32 -0.89 6.12
CA VAL A 270 -22.54 -0.32 4.78
C VAL A 270 -22.78 -1.42 3.75
N LEU A 271 -21.95 -2.47 3.75
CA LEU A 271 -21.92 -3.52 2.72
C LEU A 271 -22.65 -4.80 3.16
N ARG A 272 -22.96 -4.96 4.45
CA ARG A 272 -23.51 -6.19 5.05
C ARG A 272 -22.58 -7.41 4.96
N ARG A 273 -21.31 -7.18 4.63
CA ARG A 273 -20.24 -8.16 4.49
C ARG A 273 -18.90 -7.43 4.49
N LEU A 274 -17.80 -8.16 4.58
CA LEU A 274 -16.48 -7.61 4.28
C LEU A 274 -16.30 -7.51 2.75
N ASP A 275 -15.43 -6.58 2.33
CA ASP A 275 -15.01 -6.42 0.94
C ASP A 275 -14.35 -7.71 0.40
N GLU A 276 -14.33 -7.88 -0.91
CA GLU A 276 -13.86 -9.13 -1.54
C GLU A 276 -12.35 -9.30 -1.48
N ASN A 277 -11.64 -8.17 -1.52
CA ASN A 277 -10.19 -8.09 -1.36
C ASN A 277 -9.91 -7.13 -0.21
N LEU A 278 -9.13 -7.60 0.76
CA LEU A 278 -8.79 -6.86 1.97
C LEU A 278 -7.30 -6.57 1.96
N ALA A 279 -6.93 -5.30 1.79
CA ALA A 279 -5.55 -4.86 1.98
C ALA A 279 -5.37 -4.31 3.39
N TYR A 280 -4.28 -4.72 4.03
CA TYR A 280 -3.91 -4.32 5.38
C TYR A 280 -2.65 -3.48 5.35
N TYR A 281 -2.78 -2.19 5.61
CA TYR A 281 -1.66 -1.32 5.93
C TYR A 281 -1.45 -1.36 7.44
N PHE A 282 -0.51 -2.19 7.88
CA PHE A 282 -0.14 -2.25 9.29
C PHE A 282 1.26 -1.66 9.52
N GLY A 283 1.67 -1.50 10.77
CA GLY A 283 3.07 -1.22 11.11
C GLY A 283 4.03 -2.33 10.64
N VAL A 284 5.20 -2.44 11.25
CA VAL A 284 6.13 -3.54 10.89
C VAL A 284 5.87 -4.82 11.68
N THR A 285 4.93 -4.82 12.62
CA THR A 285 4.66 -5.95 13.53
C THR A 285 3.38 -6.68 13.10
N LEU A 286 3.48 -7.97 12.76
CA LEU A 286 2.35 -8.78 12.26
C LEU A 286 1.18 -8.88 13.24
N ASP A 287 1.49 -9.00 14.53
CA ASP A 287 0.51 -9.17 15.62
C ASP A 287 -0.46 -8.00 15.76
N VAL A 288 -0.16 -6.84 15.16
CA VAL A 288 -1.10 -5.70 15.05
C VAL A 288 -2.43 -6.16 14.45
N VAL A 289 -2.38 -7.00 13.40
CA VAL A 289 -3.60 -7.42 12.71
C VAL A 289 -4.43 -8.40 13.53
N ASP A 290 -3.77 -9.29 14.28
CA ASP A 290 -4.45 -10.24 15.15
C ASP A 290 -5.18 -9.52 16.28
N GLU A 291 -4.50 -8.59 16.96
CA GLU A 291 -5.07 -7.84 18.07
C GLU A 291 -6.29 -7.01 17.62
N VAL A 292 -6.22 -6.39 16.43
CA VAL A 292 -7.37 -5.66 15.87
C VAL A 292 -8.54 -6.59 15.56
N PHE A 293 -8.27 -7.77 14.99
CA PHE A 293 -9.31 -8.73 14.64
C PHE A 293 -9.97 -9.32 15.89
N ASP A 294 -9.19 -9.71 16.88
CA ASP A 294 -9.70 -10.22 18.17
C ASP A 294 -10.55 -9.16 18.89
N TYR A 295 -10.10 -7.91 18.89
CA TYR A 295 -10.88 -6.81 19.45
C TYR A 295 -12.18 -6.56 18.68
N TYR A 296 -12.17 -6.67 17.35
CA TYR A 296 -13.38 -6.63 16.53
C TYR A 296 -14.36 -7.74 16.93
N LEU A 297 -13.91 -8.99 17.08
CA LEU A 297 -14.77 -10.11 17.47
C LEU A 297 -15.38 -9.90 18.86
N LYS A 298 -14.60 -9.36 19.81
CA LYS A 298 -15.09 -8.96 21.14
C LYS A 298 -16.18 -7.88 21.05
N ARG A 299 -16.00 -6.86 20.19
CA ARG A 299 -17.02 -5.83 19.96
C ARG A 299 -18.31 -6.38 19.36
N MET A 300 -18.21 -7.46 18.60
CA MET A 300 -19.36 -8.18 18.04
C MET A 300 -20.02 -9.13 19.05
N GLY A 301 -19.44 -9.32 20.25
CA GLY A 301 -19.95 -10.24 21.27
C GLY A 301 -19.76 -11.71 20.91
N VAL A 302 -18.79 -12.02 20.06
CA VAL A 302 -18.47 -13.39 19.61
C VAL A 302 -17.52 -14.10 20.57
N VAL A 303 -16.66 -13.33 21.26
CA VAL A 303 -15.62 -13.81 22.18
C VAL A 303 -15.63 -12.97 23.46
#